data_AF-A0A4S4ARD3-F1
#
_entry.id   AF-A0A4S4ARD3-F1
#
_cell.length_a   1.000
_cell.length_b   1.000
_cell.length_c   1.000
_cell.angle_alpha   90.00
_cell.angle_beta   90.00
_cell.angle_gamma   90.00
#
_symmetry.space_group_name_H-M   'P 1'
#
loop_
_entity.id
_entity.type
_entity.pdbx_description
1 polymer ?
#
loop_
_entity_poly.entity_id
_entity_poly.type
_entity_poly.pdbx_seq_one_letter_code
_entity_poly.pdbx_strand_id
1 'polypeptide(L)'
;MALREALAAEVGGRLATPPELRQDALLLRLTNGVELTVSCASPLDYSLRWRTPDGLELGIDTAPGHRGIASGPQHLHRPDGRVVDDPLTRPGLPPWENLQAVIAALLGDPLLTDQS
;
A
#
# COMPACT_ATOMS: atom_id res chain seq x y z
N MET A 1 1.08 -19.33 -1.64
CA MET A 1 0.62 -19.05 -0.27
C MET A 1 -0.28 -17.84 -0.34
N ALA A 2 -1.51 -17.92 0.17
CA ALA A 2 -2.47 -16.83 0.08
C ALA A 2 -2.04 -15.67 1.02
N LEU A 3 -2.17 -14.42 0.57
CA LEU A 3 -1.77 -13.20 1.29
C LEU A 3 -2.17 -13.23 2.78
N ARG A 4 -3.38 -13.72 3.08
CA ARG A 4 -3.93 -13.89 4.44
C ARG A 4 -3.04 -14.68 5.41
N GLU A 5 -2.41 -15.76 4.96
CA GLU A 5 -1.62 -16.64 5.84
C GLU A 5 -0.28 -16.00 6.26
N ALA A 6 0.32 -15.19 5.39
CA ALA A 6 1.53 -14.43 5.73
C ALA A 6 1.23 -13.31 6.74
N LEU A 7 0.10 -12.62 6.57
CA LEU A 7 -0.30 -11.48 7.40
C LEU A 7 -0.51 -11.80 8.88
N ALA A 8 -1.13 -12.94 9.17
CA ALA A 8 -1.44 -13.30 10.56
C ALA A 8 -0.18 -13.62 11.38
N ALA A 9 0.91 -14.07 10.73
CA ALA A 9 2.14 -14.48 11.40
C ALA A 9 3.17 -13.33 11.57
N GLU A 10 3.26 -12.40 10.62
CA GLU A 10 4.39 -11.45 10.54
C GLU A 10 4.08 -10.01 10.96
N VAL A 11 2.81 -9.63 11.18
CA VAL A 11 2.42 -8.23 11.48
C VAL A 11 2.05 -8.03 12.96
N GLY A 12 2.41 -8.99 13.82
CA GLY A 12 2.15 -8.94 15.25
C GLY A 12 2.71 -7.66 15.88
N GLY A 13 1.82 -6.85 16.47
CA GLY A 13 2.17 -5.57 17.13
C GLY A 13 2.16 -4.33 16.23
N ARG A 14 2.00 -4.47 14.91
CA ARG A 14 1.89 -3.34 13.97
C ARG A 14 0.46 -3.02 13.56
N LEU A 15 -0.47 -3.96 13.79
CA LEU A 15 -1.90 -3.75 13.55
C LEU A 15 -2.63 -3.41 14.85
N ALA A 16 -3.51 -2.43 14.78
CA ALA A 16 -4.43 -2.09 15.88
C ALA A 16 -5.53 -3.13 16.03
N THR A 17 -5.93 -3.79 14.94
CA THR A 17 -6.93 -4.88 14.93
C THR A 17 -6.56 -5.97 13.93
N PRO A 18 -7.10 -7.20 14.09
CA PRO A 18 -6.92 -8.24 13.10
C PRO A 18 -7.27 -7.76 11.69
N PRO A 19 -6.54 -8.21 10.65
CA PRO A 19 -6.88 -7.92 9.26
C PRO A 19 -8.30 -8.37 8.91
N GLU A 20 -9.02 -7.55 8.14
CA GLU A 20 -10.35 -7.89 7.63
C GLU A 20 -10.27 -8.20 6.14
N LEU A 21 -10.82 -9.34 5.70
CA LEU A 21 -10.92 -9.70 4.29
C LEU A 21 -12.32 -9.37 3.78
N ARG A 22 -12.41 -8.54 2.73
CA ARG A 22 -13.67 -8.20 2.05
C ARG A 22 -13.55 -8.53 0.58
N GLN A 23 -14.30 -9.54 0.11
CA GLN A 23 -14.36 -9.96 -1.30
C GLN A 23 -12.99 -10.13 -1.98
N ASP A 24 -12.44 -9.08 -2.57
CA ASP A 24 -11.17 -9.00 -3.30
C ASP A 24 -10.13 -8.04 -2.68
N ALA A 25 -10.42 -7.54 -1.48
CA ALA A 25 -9.60 -6.59 -0.75
C ALA A 25 -9.31 -7.04 0.69
N LEU A 26 -8.14 -6.66 1.17
CA LEU A 26 -7.71 -6.82 2.54
C LEU A 26 -7.62 -5.44 3.19
N LEU A 27 -8.29 -5.28 4.32
CA LEU A 27 -8.32 -4.07 5.12
C LEU A 27 -7.43 -4.25 6.34
N LEU A 28 -6.53 -3.30 6.54
CA LEU A 28 -5.58 -3.23 7.62
C LEU A 28 -5.77 -1.93 8.38
N ARG A 29 -5.74 -2.01 9.70
CA ARG A 29 -5.64 -0.83 10.56
C ARG A 29 -4.34 -0.89 11.33
N LEU A 30 -3.44 0.05 11.03
CA LEU A 30 -2.14 0.13 11.66
C LEU A 30 -2.24 0.76 13.05
N THR A 31 -1.27 0.51 13.92
CA THR A 31 -1.24 1.03 15.29
C THR A 31 -1.16 2.55 15.38
N ASN A 32 -0.69 3.22 14.33
CA ASN A 32 -0.66 4.68 14.24
C ASN A 32 -1.97 5.28 13.68
N GLY A 33 -3.01 4.47 13.49
CA GLY A 33 -4.34 4.92 13.03
C GLY A 33 -4.50 4.99 11.52
N VAL A 34 -3.48 4.64 10.73
CA VAL A 34 -3.62 4.50 9.27
C VAL A 34 -4.55 3.35 8.92
N GLU A 35 -5.51 3.60 8.04
CA GLU A 35 -6.38 2.58 7.45
C GLU A 35 -5.93 2.28 6.03
N LEU A 36 -5.49 1.05 5.76
CA LEU A 36 -4.93 0.61 4.49
C LEU A 36 -5.81 -0.47 3.86
N THR A 37 -6.24 -0.23 2.63
CA THR A 37 -6.94 -1.19 1.77
C THR A 37 -5.97 -1.72 0.72
N VAL A 38 -5.88 -3.03 0.60
CA VAL A 38 -4.99 -3.74 -0.32
C VAL A 38 -5.84 -4.60 -1.25
N SER A 39 -5.79 -4.31 -2.54
CA SER A 39 -6.37 -5.13 -3.59
C SER A 39 -5.25 -5.62 -4.50
N CYS A 40 -5.16 -6.93 -4.72
CA CYS A 40 -4.08 -7.52 -5.52
C CYS A 40 -4.67 -8.63 -6.40
N ALA A 41 -4.79 -8.35 -7.70
CA ALA A 41 -5.23 -9.33 -8.68
C ALA A 41 -4.05 -10.20 -9.16
N SER A 42 -2.87 -9.61 -9.27
CA SER A 42 -1.63 -10.29 -9.67
C SER A 42 -0.40 -9.57 -9.07
N PRO A 43 0.80 -10.18 -9.08
CA PRO A 43 2.03 -9.47 -8.73
C PRO A 43 2.35 -8.23 -9.59
N LEU A 44 1.67 -8.05 -10.73
CA LEU A 44 1.79 -6.89 -11.60
C LEU A 44 0.60 -5.93 -11.47
N ASP A 45 -0.53 -6.39 -10.92
CA ASP A 45 -1.81 -5.67 -10.89
C ASP A 45 -2.31 -5.55 -9.44
N TYR A 46 -2.06 -4.39 -8.84
CA TYR A 46 -2.42 -4.12 -7.45
C TYR A 46 -2.80 -2.65 -7.22
N SER A 47 -3.52 -2.44 -6.12
CA SER A 47 -3.86 -1.15 -5.56
C SER A 47 -3.74 -1.18 -4.04
N LEU A 48 -3.01 -0.23 -3.49
CA LEU A 48 -2.78 -0.01 -2.08
C LEU A 48 -3.27 1.40 -1.77
N ARG A 49 -4.42 1.54 -1.10
CA ARG A 49 -5.02 2.84 -0.78
C ARG A 49 -5.04 3.02 0.72
N TRP A 50 -4.60 4.17 1.22
CA TRP A 50 -4.69 4.42 2.65
C TRP A 50 -5.22 5.80 2.99
N ARG A 51 -5.82 5.89 4.18
CA ARG A 51 -6.25 7.13 4.81
C ARG A 51 -5.41 7.36 6.07
N THR A 52 -4.88 8.57 6.23
CA THR A 52 -4.19 8.99 7.46
C THR A 52 -5.20 9.25 8.58
N PRO A 53 -4.77 9.28 9.85
CA PRO A 53 -5.64 9.67 10.97
C PRO A 53 -6.32 11.04 10.77
N ASP A 54 -5.64 11.95 10.06
CA ASP A 54 -6.14 13.30 9.74
C ASP A 54 -7.06 13.34 8.51
N GLY A 55 -7.40 12.18 7.95
CA GLY A 55 -8.36 12.05 6.86
C GLY A 55 -7.80 12.24 5.45
N LEU A 56 -6.48 12.39 5.29
CA LEU A 56 -5.85 12.52 3.98
C LEU A 56 -5.77 11.15 3.30
N GLU A 57 -6.01 11.12 1.99
CA GLU A 57 -5.99 9.89 1.20
C GLU A 57 -4.81 9.85 0.23
N LEU A 58 -4.16 8.70 0.19
CA LEU A 58 -3.03 8.41 -0.67
C LEU A 58 -3.19 7.02 -1.26
N GLY A 59 -2.38 6.71 -2.28
CA GLY A 59 -2.41 5.37 -2.82
C GLY A 59 -1.28 5.05 -3.78
N ILE A 60 -0.96 3.76 -3.90
CA ILE A 60 -0.09 3.22 -4.92
C ILE A 60 -0.90 2.25 -5.75
N ASP A 61 -0.88 2.37 -7.06
CA ASP A 61 -1.46 1.34 -7.94
C ASP A 61 -0.68 1.19 -9.24
N THR A 62 -0.98 0.10 -9.95
CA THR A 62 -0.39 -0.22 -11.25
C THR A 62 -1.38 -0.04 -12.40
N ALA A 63 -2.40 0.81 -12.24
CA ALA A 63 -3.42 1.00 -13.28
C ALA A 63 -2.76 1.49 -14.60
N PRO A 64 -3.09 0.87 -15.75
CA PRO A 64 -2.53 1.27 -17.04
C PRO A 64 -3.09 2.63 -17.44
N GLY A 65 -2.31 3.71 -17.30
CA GLY A 65 -2.91 5.04 -17.53
C GLY A 65 -2.04 6.27 -17.68
N HIS A 66 -0.73 6.27 -17.36
CA HIS A 66 0.03 7.52 -17.40
C HIS A 66 1.21 7.48 -18.38
N ARG A 67 0.97 7.98 -19.61
CA ARG A 67 2.02 8.44 -20.53
C ARG A 67 2.77 9.60 -19.87
N GLY A 68 3.81 9.29 -19.10
CA GLY A 68 4.64 10.32 -18.44
C GLY A 68 5.51 9.85 -17.28
N ILE A 69 5.37 8.60 -16.82
CA ILE A 69 6.15 8.06 -15.69
C ILE A 69 7.32 7.27 -16.26
N ALA A 70 8.55 7.64 -15.88
CA ALA A 70 9.78 7.10 -16.46
C ALA A 70 10.11 5.67 -15.99
N SER A 71 9.49 5.21 -14.89
CA SER A 71 10.00 4.11 -14.06
C SER A 71 9.11 2.85 -14.00
N GLY A 72 7.98 2.80 -14.72
CA GLY A 72 7.10 1.62 -14.75
C GLY A 72 5.62 1.96 -14.58
N PRO A 73 4.72 0.95 -14.50
CA PRO A 73 3.28 1.17 -14.38
C PRO A 73 2.86 1.63 -12.97
N GLN A 74 3.68 1.39 -11.95
CA GLN A 74 3.35 1.75 -10.57
C GLN A 74 3.58 3.23 -10.29
N HIS A 75 2.68 3.84 -9.51
CA HIS A 75 2.79 5.24 -9.17
C HIS A 75 2.10 5.59 -7.85
N LEU A 76 2.61 6.61 -7.17
CA LEU A 76 2.11 7.12 -5.90
C LEU A 76 1.21 8.34 -6.13
N HIS A 77 -0.04 8.21 -5.71
CA HIS A 77 -1.00 9.30 -5.55
C HIS A 77 -0.76 10.03 -4.23
N ARG A 78 -0.49 11.32 -4.32
CA ARG A 78 -0.35 12.26 -3.20
C ARG A 78 -1.72 12.86 -2.84
N PRO A 79 -1.89 13.35 -1.60
CA PRO A 79 -3.17 13.90 -1.16
C PRO A 79 -3.53 15.23 -1.85
N ASP A 80 -2.56 15.91 -2.47
CA ASP A 80 -2.77 17.09 -3.30
C ASP A 80 -3.15 16.77 -4.76
N GLY A 81 -3.37 15.49 -5.08
CA GLY A 81 -3.72 15.01 -6.41
C GLY A 81 -2.53 14.80 -7.35
N ARG A 82 -1.30 15.06 -6.91
CA ARG A 82 -0.11 14.75 -7.72
C ARG A 82 0.11 13.25 -7.82
N VAL A 83 0.68 12.84 -8.95
CA VAL A 83 1.16 11.48 -9.19
C VAL A 83 2.67 11.54 -9.35
N VAL A 84 3.38 10.77 -8.53
CA VAL A 84 4.84 10.66 -8.56
C VAL A 84 5.27 9.21 -8.68
N ASP A 85 6.55 8.98 -9.00
CA ASP A 85 7.12 7.64 -8.99
C ASP A 85 6.89 6.99 -7.62
N ASP A 86 6.47 5.74 -7.62
CA ASP A 86 6.36 4.96 -6.39
C ASP A 86 7.74 4.42 -5.99
N PRO A 87 8.26 4.81 -4.81
CA PRO A 87 9.58 4.41 -4.32
C PRO A 87 9.55 3.09 -3.55
N LEU A 88 8.36 2.60 -3.19
CA LEU A 88 8.19 1.50 -2.23
C LEU A 88 7.96 0.16 -2.92
N THR A 89 7.17 0.13 -3.99
CA THR A 89 6.76 -1.13 -4.59
C THR A 89 7.43 -1.40 -5.94
N ARG A 90 7.61 -2.70 -6.22
CA ARG A 90 8.16 -3.19 -7.48
C ARG A 90 7.21 -4.23 -8.07
N PRO A 91 6.59 -3.95 -9.23
CA PRO A 91 5.79 -4.93 -9.94
C PRO A 91 6.61 -6.20 -10.21
N GLY A 92 5.98 -7.36 -10.01
CA GLY A 92 6.58 -8.68 -10.22
C GLY A 92 7.23 -9.29 -8.97
N LEU A 93 7.48 -8.50 -7.91
CA LEU A 93 7.80 -9.06 -6.60
C LEU A 93 6.58 -9.74 -5.97
N PRO A 94 6.78 -10.69 -5.04
CA PRO A 94 5.69 -11.23 -4.25
C PRO A 94 4.87 -10.10 -3.60
N PRO A 95 3.53 -10.11 -3.69
CA PRO A 95 2.68 -9.04 -3.14
C PRO A 95 2.95 -8.74 -1.67
N TRP A 96 3.39 -9.75 -0.93
CA TRP A 96 3.75 -9.63 0.46
C TRP A 96 4.96 -8.72 0.72
N GLU A 97 5.99 -8.79 -0.13
CA GLU A 97 7.18 -7.95 0.02
C GLU A 97 6.85 -6.47 -0.20
N ASN A 98 6.07 -6.16 -1.24
CA ASN A 98 5.57 -4.81 -1.49
C ASN A 98 4.71 -4.30 -0.32
N LEU A 99 3.82 -5.14 0.20
CA LEU A 99 2.96 -4.78 1.33
C LEU A 99 3.77 -4.53 2.61
N GLN A 100 4.80 -5.34 2.89
CA GLN A 100 5.69 -5.14 4.04
C GLN A 100 6.44 -3.81 3.96
N ALA A 101 6.98 -3.46 2.80
CA ALA A 101 7.66 -2.18 2.58
C ALA A 101 6.72 -0.99 2.83
N VAL A 102 5.50 -1.07 2.32
CA VAL A 102 4.47 -0.04 2.49
C VAL A 102 4.06 0.09 3.96
N ILE A 103 3.75 -1.02 4.65
CA ILE A 103 3.39 -0.98 6.08
C ILE A 103 4.52 -0.36 6.91
N ALA A 104 5.78 -0.73 6.64
CA ALA A 104 6.93 -0.20 7.36
C ALA A 104 7.07 1.31 7.17
N ALA A 105 6.92 1.81 5.93
CA ALA A 105 6.98 3.24 5.64
C ALA A 105 5.82 4.00 6.29
N LEU A 106 4.59 3.49 6.18
CA LEU A 106 3.39 4.15 6.73
C LEU A 106 3.37 4.21 8.26
N LEU A 107 4.04 3.30 8.96
CA LEU A 107 4.18 3.36 10.41
C LEU A 107 5.06 4.54 10.86
N GLY A 108 6.08 4.91 10.05
CA GLY A 108 6.97 6.03 10.33
C GLY A 108 6.45 7.36 9.80
N ASP A 109 5.98 7.38 8.56
CA ASP A 109 5.49 8.58 7.86
C ASP A 109 4.27 8.24 6.99
N PRO A 110 3.04 8.45 7.49
CA PRO A 110 1.81 8.22 6.72
C PRO A 110 1.68 9.04 5.44
N LEU A 111 2.44 10.15 5.30
CA LEU A 111 2.41 11.04 4.14
C LEU A 111 3.54 10.77 3.14
N LEU A 112 4.49 9.91 3.49
CA LEU A 112 5.65 9.55 2.67
C LEU A 112 6.43 10.80 2.17
N THR A 113 6.58 11.80 3.04
CA THR A 113 7.27 13.07 2.77
C THR A 113 8.75 12.91 2.46
N ASP A 114 9.41 11.90 3.04
CA ASP A 114 10.86 11.65 2.90
C ASP A 114 11.26 10.90 1.61
N GLN A 115 10.32 10.70 0.67
CA GLN A 115 10.54 9.91 -0.53
C GLN A 115 11.07 10.72 -1.73
N SER A 116 11.97 11.68 -1.47
CA SER A 116 12.58 12.57 -2.46
C SER A 116 13.86 12.00 -3.06
#